data_AF-A0A1V5KXU4-F1
#
_entry.id   AF-A0A1V5KXU4-F1
#
_cell.length_a   1.000
_cell.length_b   1.000
_cell.length_c   1.000
_cell.angle_alpha   90.00
_cell.angle_beta   90.00
_cell.angle_gamma   90.00
#
_symmetry.space_group_name_H-M   'P 1'
#
loop_
_entity.id
_entity.type
_entity.pdbx_description
1 polymer ?
#
loop_
_entity_poly.entity_id
_entity_poly.type
_entity_poly.pdbx_seq_one_letter_code
_entity_poly.pdbx_strand_id
1 'polypeptide(L)'
;MEEYKKFWLRRDQTPGTELNEAMESYYTRIEYANQNFSAMQFQGWRTDRGMVYIILGPPDDVERNAYPRYSKPYEIWYYYRYNTEFAFLDATGFGDFHLETPYSVYEFQRLIDR
;
A
#
# COMPACT_ATOMS: atom_id res chain seq x y z
N MET A 1 -9.85 24.82 -4.43
CA MET A 1 -10.27 23.87 -5.49
C MET A 1 -9.32 23.84 -6.68
N GLU A 2 -8.73 24.98 -7.07
CA GLU A 2 -7.84 25.04 -8.25
C GLU A 2 -6.53 24.24 -8.09
N GLU A 3 -5.94 24.21 -6.91
CA GLU A 3 -4.71 23.44 -6.65
C GLU A 3 -4.94 21.92 -6.63
N TYR A 4 -6.09 21.47 -6.13
CA TYR A 4 -6.50 20.07 -6.17
C TYR A 4 -6.62 19.56 -7.61
N LYS A 5 -7.27 20.34 -8.49
CA LYS A 5 -7.36 20.03 -9.92
C LYS A 5 -5.99 20.01 -10.57
N LYS A 6 -5.15 21.01 -10.30
CA LYS A 6 -3.76 21.07 -10.81
C LYS A 6 -2.89 19.89 -10.32
N PHE A 7 -3.11 19.41 -9.10
CA PHE A 7 -2.38 18.26 -8.55
C PHE A 7 -2.62 16.98 -9.34
N TRP A 8 -3.89 16.70 -9.68
CA TRP A 8 -4.29 15.53 -10.45
C TRP A 8 -3.99 15.68 -11.94
N LEU A 9 -4.21 16.86 -12.53
CA LEU A 9 -3.90 17.13 -13.95
C LEU A 9 -2.43 16.89 -14.30
N ARG A 10 -1.48 17.16 -13.38
CA ARG A 10 -0.06 16.87 -13.60
C ARG A 10 0.29 15.38 -13.61
N ARG A 11 -0.60 14.52 -13.11
CA ARG A 11 -0.41 13.06 -12.97
C ARG A 11 -1.30 12.28 -13.93
N ASP A 12 -1.98 12.98 -14.82
CA ASP A 12 -2.80 12.39 -15.86
C ASP A 12 -1.89 11.74 -16.92
N GLN A 13 -1.95 10.41 -17.02
CA GLN A 13 -1.16 9.64 -18.00
C GLN A 13 -1.79 9.70 -19.40
N THR A 14 -3.04 10.16 -19.50
CA THR A 14 -3.81 10.28 -20.74
C THR A 14 -4.49 11.64 -20.82
N PRO A 15 -3.74 12.75 -21.01
CA PRO A 15 -4.33 14.07 -21.12
C PRO A 15 -5.29 14.11 -22.33
N GLY A 16 -6.60 14.04 -22.06
CA GLY A 16 -7.63 13.97 -23.11
C GLY A 16 -8.89 13.16 -22.76
N THR A 17 -8.87 12.37 -21.69
CA THR A 17 -10.08 11.71 -21.14
C THR A 17 -10.75 12.60 -20.09
N GLU A 18 -12.08 12.50 -19.93
CA GLU A 18 -12.81 13.28 -18.91
C GLU A 18 -12.49 12.84 -17.47
N LEU A 19 -11.97 11.61 -17.31
CA LEU A 19 -11.63 10.98 -16.04
C LEU A 19 -10.11 11.02 -15.82
N ASN A 20 -9.69 11.62 -14.70
CA ASN A 20 -8.31 11.51 -14.26
C ASN A 20 -8.07 10.09 -13.71
N GLU A 21 -7.55 9.18 -14.53
CA GLU A 21 -7.37 7.76 -14.20
C GLU A 21 -6.50 7.55 -12.95
N ALA A 22 -5.54 8.45 -12.69
CA ALA A 22 -4.71 8.43 -11.49
C ALA A 22 -5.52 8.73 -10.22
N MET A 23 -6.48 9.66 -10.30
CA MET A 23 -7.39 9.98 -9.21
C MET A 23 -8.37 8.84 -8.95
N GLU A 24 -8.96 8.26 -10.00
CA GLU A 24 -9.87 7.11 -9.89
C GLU A 24 -9.14 5.93 -9.25
N SER A 25 -7.98 5.54 -9.79
CA SER A 25 -7.18 4.45 -9.24
C SER A 25 -6.79 4.71 -7.77
N TYR A 26 -6.51 5.95 -7.39
CA TYR A 26 -6.17 6.27 -6.00
C TYR A 26 -7.36 6.02 -5.06
N TYR A 27 -8.55 6.52 -5.40
CA TYR A 27 -9.74 6.31 -4.58
C TYR A 27 -10.18 4.85 -4.56
N THR A 28 -10.11 4.14 -5.69
CA THR A 28 -10.36 2.69 -5.73
C THR A 28 -9.41 1.92 -4.80
N ARG A 29 -8.13 2.32 -4.74
CA ARG A 29 -7.16 1.69 -3.83
C ARG A 29 -7.43 2.03 -2.37
N ILE A 30 -7.92 3.23 -2.05
CA ILE A 30 -8.37 3.56 -0.69
C ILE A 30 -9.53 2.66 -0.26
N GLU A 31 -10.53 2.49 -1.12
CA GLU A 31 -11.69 1.63 -0.82
C GLU A 31 -11.25 0.18 -0.62
N TYR A 32 -10.40 -0.33 -1.52
CA TYR A 32 -9.82 -1.65 -1.39
C TYR A 32 -9.05 -1.79 -0.07
N ALA A 33 -8.20 -0.82 0.26
CA ALA A 33 -7.44 -0.84 1.49
C ALA A 33 -8.36 -0.89 2.72
N ASN A 34 -9.41 -0.09 2.75
CA ASN A 34 -10.37 -0.08 3.85
C ASN A 34 -11.12 -1.42 4.00
N GLN A 35 -11.42 -2.09 2.89
CA GLN A 35 -12.09 -3.39 2.93
C GLN A 35 -11.16 -4.52 3.39
N ASN A 36 -9.88 -4.48 3.00
CA ASN A 36 -8.98 -5.62 3.15
C ASN A 36 -7.95 -5.48 4.28
N PHE A 37 -7.61 -4.25 4.67
CA PHE A 37 -6.48 -3.98 5.58
C PHE A 37 -6.86 -3.18 6.82
N SER A 38 -8.16 -3.05 7.13
CA SER A 38 -8.60 -2.45 8.39
C SER A 38 -8.23 -3.35 9.57
N ALA A 39 -7.74 -2.73 10.65
CA ALA A 39 -7.28 -3.44 11.85
C ALA A 39 -7.67 -2.65 13.10
N MET A 40 -8.30 -3.34 14.07
CA MET A 40 -8.80 -2.73 15.31
C MET A 40 -9.59 -1.43 15.06
N GLN A 41 -9.09 -0.28 15.55
CA GLN A 41 -9.68 1.06 15.37
C GLN A 41 -9.24 1.79 14.09
N PHE A 42 -8.33 1.21 13.30
CA PHE A 42 -7.77 1.87 12.12
C PHE A 42 -8.49 1.43 10.84
N GLN A 43 -8.94 2.43 10.08
CA GLN A 43 -9.34 2.22 8.68
C GLN A 43 -8.13 1.77 7.87
N GLY A 44 -8.33 0.85 6.94
CA GLY A 44 -7.23 0.22 6.20
C GLY A 44 -6.32 1.18 5.44
N TRP A 45 -6.80 2.33 4.95
CA TRP A 45 -5.90 3.34 4.35
C TRP A 45 -4.83 3.88 5.31
N ARG A 46 -5.02 3.72 6.63
CA ARG A 46 -4.10 4.16 7.68
C ARG A 46 -3.13 3.08 8.15
N THR A 47 -3.30 1.84 7.70
CA THR A 47 -2.39 0.74 8.07
C THR A 47 -1.22 0.69 7.10
N ASP A 48 -0.12 0.08 7.53
CA ASP A 48 1.09 0.00 6.70
C ASP A 48 0.84 -0.72 5.37
N ARG A 49 0.09 -1.83 5.41
CA ARG A 49 -0.36 -2.54 4.20
C ARG A 49 -1.20 -1.65 3.28
N GLY A 50 -2.12 -0.87 3.84
CA GLY A 50 -2.93 0.05 3.05
C GLY A 50 -2.12 1.16 2.40
N MET A 51 -1.17 1.75 3.13
CA MET A 51 -0.27 2.77 2.57
C MET A 51 0.56 2.21 1.41
N VAL A 52 1.18 1.05 1.57
CA VAL A 52 1.96 0.39 0.51
C VAL A 52 1.07 0.08 -0.70
N TYR A 53 -0.12 -0.50 -0.48
CA TYR A 53 -1.06 -0.82 -1.57
C TYR A 53 -1.57 0.41 -2.32
N ILE A 54 -1.88 1.50 -1.61
CA ILE A 54 -2.37 2.73 -2.24
C ILE A 54 -1.28 3.33 -3.15
N ILE A 55 -0.04 3.37 -2.66
CA ILE A 55 1.08 4.00 -3.37
C ILE A 55 1.54 3.13 -4.54
N LEU A 56 1.81 1.84 -4.30
CA LEU A 56 2.41 0.95 -5.30
C LEU A 56 1.38 0.19 -6.14
N GLY A 57 0.13 0.12 -5.67
CA GLY A 57 -0.88 -0.77 -6.25
C GLY A 57 -0.77 -2.19 -5.72
N PRO A 58 -1.45 -3.15 -6.37
CA PRO A 58 -1.37 -4.54 -5.98
C PRO A 58 0.06 -5.09 -6.12
N PRO A 59 0.53 -5.90 -5.17
CA PRO A 59 1.79 -6.62 -5.33
C PRO A 59 1.70 -7.66 -6.43
N ASP A 60 2.85 -8.01 -7.02
CA ASP A 60 2.97 -9.06 -8.02
C ASP A 60 2.77 -10.45 -7.40
N ASP A 61 3.22 -10.64 -6.16
CA ASP A 61 3.04 -11.87 -5.38
C ASP A 61 2.92 -11.59 -3.87
N VAL A 62 2.25 -12.50 -3.16
CA VAL A 62 2.05 -12.42 -1.70
C VAL A 62 2.33 -13.75 -1.06
N GLU A 63 3.43 -13.84 -0.32
CA GLU A 63 3.66 -14.91 0.65
C GLU A 63 2.95 -14.58 1.97
N ARG A 64 2.25 -15.54 2.57
CA ARG A 64 1.55 -15.33 3.84
C ARG A 64 1.61 -16.56 4.72
N ASN A 65 1.79 -16.35 6.03
CA ASN A 65 1.64 -17.40 7.03
C ASN A 65 0.87 -16.87 8.24
N ALA A 66 -0.37 -17.32 8.38
CA ALA A 66 -1.26 -16.90 9.48
C ALA A 66 -0.98 -17.63 10.80
N TYR A 67 -0.35 -18.82 10.75
CA TYR A 67 -0.11 -19.66 11.93
C TYR A 67 1.30 -20.27 11.94
N PRO A 68 2.36 -19.44 11.90
CA PRO A 68 3.72 -19.95 11.92
C PRO A 68 4.06 -20.57 13.27
N ARG A 69 4.85 -21.66 13.24
CA ARG A 69 5.21 -22.43 14.44
C ARG A 69 6.19 -21.70 15.37
N TYR A 70 7.05 -20.84 14.82
CA TYR A 70 8.17 -20.23 15.52
C TYR A 70 8.26 -18.71 15.36
N SER A 71 7.26 -18.07 14.75
CA SER A 71 7.22 -16.62 14.53
C SER A 71 5.83 -16.07 14.78
N LYS A 72 5.65 -14.76 14.59
CA LYS A 72 4.33 -14.11 14.52
C LYS A 72 3.78 -14.22 13.09
N PRO A 73 2.45 -14.13 12.90
CA PRO A 73 1.85 -14.11 11.57
C PRO A 73 2.45 -13.01 10.71
N TYR A 74 2.69 -13.29 9.43
CA TYR A 74 3.31 -12.34 8.52
C TYR A 74 2.76 -12.43 7.09
N GLU A 75 2.98 -11.36 6.35
CA GLU A 75 2.80 -11.28 4.90
C GLU A 75 4.06 -10.66 4.27
N ILE A 76 4.52 -11.21 3.14
CA ILE A 76 5.58 -10.62 2.33
C ILE A 76 4.99 -10.33 0.96
N TRP A 77 5.05 -9.08 0.56
CA TRP A 77 4.53 -8.59 -0.71
C TRP A 77 5.69 -8.30 -1.65
N TYR A 78 5.70 -8.94 -2.82
CA TYR A 78 6.73 -8.79 -3.82
C TYR A 78 6.31 -7.80 -4.90
N TYR A 79 7.18 -6.84 -5.21
CA TYR A 79 7.01 -5.93 -6.33
C TYR A 79 8.22 -6.02 -7.26
N TYR A 80 8.12 -6.91 -8.25
CA TYR A 80 9.21 -7.22 -9.18
C TYR A 80 9.58 -6.03 -10.06
N ARG A 81 8.60 -5.19 -10.43
CA ARG A 81 8.85 -3.94 -11.17
C ARG A 81 9.83 -3.02 -10.45
N TYR A 82 9.76 -2.98 -9.12
CA TYR A 82 10.60 -2.12 -8.28
C TYR A 82 11.80 -2.88 -7.68
N ASN A 83 11.93 -4.18 -7.97
CA ASN A 83 12.93 -5.07 -7.39
C ASN A 83 13.01 -4.94 -5.86
N THR A 84 11.85 -4.93 -5.20
CA THR A 84 11.72 -4.79 -3.76
C THR A 84 10.62 -5.67 -3.21
N GLU A 85 10.72 -5.97 -1.92
CA GLU A 85 9.70 -6.66 -1.14
C GLU A 85 9.32 -5.84 0.09
N PHE A 86 8.10 -6.08 0.58
CA PHE A 86 7.60 -5.49 1.82
C PHE A 86 7.18 -6.60 2.77
N ALA A 87 7.83 -6.69 3.92
CA ALA A 87 7.48 -7.65 4.97
C ALA A 87 6.61 -6.97 6.02
N PHE A 88 5.48 -7.58 6.35
CA PHE A 88 4.55 -7.12 7.37
C PHE A 88 4.36 -8.18 8.44
N LEU A 89 4.37 -7.77 9.71
CA LEU A 89 4.26 -8.66 10.87
C LEU A 89 3.06 -8.26 11.74
N ASP A 90 2.21 -9.21 12.08
CA ASP A 90 1.16 -9.02 13.08
C ASP A 90 1.69 -9.44 14.46
N ALA A 91 2.33 -8.51 15.15
CA ALA A 91 2.84 -8.76 16.50
C ALA A 91 1.69 -9.01 17.51
N THR A 92 0.51 -8.46 17.23
CA THR A 92 -0.65 -8.45 18.13
C THR A 92 -1.49 -9.73 18.05
N GLY A 93 -1.51 -10.37 16.87
CA GLY A 93 -2.38 -11.51 16.55
C GLY A 93 -3.83 -11.11 16.23
N PHE A 94 -4.12 -9.82 16.05
CA PHE A 94 -5.45 -9.28 15.78
C PHE A 94 -5.58 -8.66 14.38
N GLY A 95 -4.63 -8.93 13.48
CA GLY A 95 -4.64 -8.44 12.10
C GLY A 95 -4.04 -7.05 11.91
N ASP A 96 -3.36 -6.50 12.93
CA ASP A 96 -2.61 -5.24 12.82
C ASP A 96 -1.18 -5.51 12.35
N PHE A 97 -1.05 -5.63 11.02
CA PHE A 97 0.21 -5.92 10.35
C PHE A 97 1.05 -4.65 10.18
N HIS A 98 2.18 -4.58 10.87
CA HIS A 98 3.15 -3.50 10.78
C HIS A 98 4.28 -3.79 9.81
N LEU A 99 4.78 -2.76 9.13
CA LEU A 99 5.88 -2.87 8.19
C LEU A 99 7.21 -3.13 8.94
N GLU A 100 7.84 -4.26 8.64
CA GLU A 100 9.15 -4.66 9.17
C GLU A 100 10.27 -4.40 8.16
N THR A 101 10.00 -4.49 6.86
CA THR A 101 11.01 -4.23 5.83
C THR A 101 10.36 -3.55 4.63
N PRO A 102 10.90 -2.40 4.17
CA PRO A 102 12.01 -1.66 4.77
C PRO A 102 11.60 -0.98 6.10
N TYR A 103 12.56 -0.72 6.98
CA TYR A 103 12.31 -0.40 8.40
C TYR A 103 11.67 0.98 8.65
N SER A 104 11.46 1.81 7.62
CA SER A 104 10.77 3.09 7.77
C SER A 104 10.17 3.63 6.48
N VAL A 105 9.19 4.53 6.64
CA VAL A 105 8.61 5.36 5.56
C VAL A 105 9.68 6.12 4.78
N TYR A 106 10.80 6.50 5.41
CA TYR A 106 11.91 7.16 4.73
C TYR A 106 12.66 6.22 3.78
N GLU A 107 12.85 4.97 4.17
CA GLU A 107 13.42 3.95 3.29
C GLU A 107 12.47 3.62 2.14
N PHE A 108 11.17 3.53 2.45
CA PHE A 108 10.11 3.39 1.46
C PHE A 108 10.17 4.53 0.41
N GLN A 109 10.24 5.79 0.85
CA GLN A 109 10.31 6.94 -0.06
C GLN A 109 11.55 6.89 -0.96
N ARG A 110 12.72 6.49 -0.41
CA ARG A 110 13.95 6.32 -1.21
C ARG A 110 13.87 5.23 -2.27
N LEU A 111 13.04 4.20 -2.07
CA LEU A 111 12.87 3.11 -3.03
C LEU A 111 12.00 3.53 -4.21
N ILE A 112 10.98 4.35 -3.97
CA ILE A 112 10.01 4.76 -4.99
C ILE A 112 10.47 5.95 -5.84
N ASP A 113 11.41 6.76 -5.34
CA ASP A 113 11.92 7.97 -6.02
C ASP A 113 13.11 7.70 -6.98
N ARG A 114 13.46 6.42 -7.24
CA ARG A 114 14.47 6.03 -8.24
C ARG A 114 13.86 5.84 -9.62
#